data_AF-A0AAF0UJ30-F1
#
_entry.id   AF-A0AAF0UJ30-F1
#
_cell.length_a   1.000
_cell.length_b   1.000
_cell.length_c   1.000
_cell.angle_alpha   90.00
_cell.angle_beta   90.00
_cell.angle_gamma   90.00
#
_symmetry.space_group_name_H-M   'P 1'
#
loop_
_entity.id
_entity.type
_entity.pdbx_description
1 polymer ?
#
loop_
_entity_poly.entity_id
_entity_poly.type
_entity_poly.pdbx_seq_one_letter_code
_entity_poly.pdbx_strand_id
1 'polypeptide(L)'
;MTTRSSIIRTRFAYRFLRSLRKLNQKEKTNSRRVKYAAYVSMASVVGSKRVWSRAVLSKIRNRSLNPNLVKKKKKKRRSSEESGFGELRKIVPGGQVMNFYNLLDETADYINCLTSQVQVMKNILNLLST
;
A
#
# COMPACT_ATOMS: atom_id res chain seq x y z
N MET A 1 23.66 11.32 -8.58
CA MET A 1 23.36 9.95 -8.11
C MET A 1 21.88 9.85 -7.72
N THR A 2 21.05 9.16 -8.50
CA THR A 2 19.64 8.93 -8.16
C THR A 2 19.54 7.80 -7.13
N THR A 3 19.12 8.12 -5.90
CA THR A 3 18.93 7.10 -4.87
C THR A 3 17.76 6.18 -5.25
N ARG A 4 17.78 4.91 -4.85
CA ARG A 4 16.66 3.96 -5.07
C ARG A 4 15.31 4.55 -4.65
N SER A 5 15.31 5.37 -3.60
CA SER A 5 14.16 6.13 -3.11
C SER A 5 13.61 7.14 -4.13
N SER A 6 14.47 7.88 -4.84
CA SER A 6 14.02 8.83 -5.86
C SER A 6 13.35 8.14 -7.05
N ILE A 7 13.88 6.99 -7.48
CA ILE A 7 13.29 6.19 -8.57
C ILE A 7 11.92 5.66 -8.16
N ILE A 8 11.79 5.11 -6.94
CA ILE A 8 10.51 4.65 -6.40
C ILE A 8 9.50 5.80 -6.36
N ARG A 9 9.93 6.98 -5.89
CA ARG A 9 9.09 8.18 -5.80
C ARG A 9 8.58 8.63 -7.16
N THR A 10 9.45 8.75 -8.17
CA THR A 10 9.07 9.18 -9.53
C THR A 10 8.12 8.18 -10.18
N ARG A 11 8.42 6.87 -10.08
CA ARG A 11 7.54 5.82 -10.62
C ARG A 11 6.19 5.79 -9.89
N PHE A 12 6.20 6.01 -8.58
CA PHE A 12 4.98 6.11 -7.78
C PHE A 12 4.13 7.30 -8.24
N ALA A 13 4.72 8.50 -8.35
CA ALA A 13 4.05 9.71 -8.81
C ALA A 13 3.39 9.51 -10.18
N TYR A 14 4.14 8.98 -11.15
CA TYR A 14 3.61 8.72 -12.49
C TYR A 14 2.41 7.76 -12.47
N ARG A 15 2.53 6.62 -11.77
CA ARG A 15 1.44 5.63 -11.68
C ARG A 15 0.23 6.18 -10.92
N PHE A 16 0.48 6.97 -9.88
CA PHE A 16 -0.57 7.57 -9.08
C PHE A 16 -1.33 8.63 -9.87
N LEU A 17 -0.66 9.56 -10.55
CA LEU A 17 -1.27 10.55 -11.43
C LEU A 17 -2.07 9.90 -12.56
N ARG A 18 -1.52 8.85 -13.19
CA ARG A 18 -2.25 8.08 -14.21
C ARG A 18 -3.53 7.45 -13.64
N SER A 19 -3.49 6.99 -12.39
CA SER A 19 -4.66 6.43 -11.70
C SER A 19 -5.67 7.51 -11.32
N LEU A 20 -5.21 8.69 -10.89
CA LEU A 20 -6.06 9.84 -10.60
C LEU A 20 -6.79 10.34 -11.85
N ARG A 21 -6.10 10.44 -12.99
CA ARG A 21 -6.73 10.79 -14.28
C ARG A 21 -7.87 9.84 -14.64
N LYS A 22 -7.68 8.52 -14.45
CA LYS A 22 -8.73 7.52 -14.66
C LYS A 22 -9.88 7.61 -13.66
N LEU A 23 -9.61 8.04 -12.43
CA LEU A 23 -10.65 8.23 -11.42
C LEU A 23 -11.46 9.50 -11.69
N ASN A 24 -10.82 10.56 -12.20
CA ASN A 24 -11.49 11.81 -12.54
C ASN A 24 -12.45 11.67 -13.73
N GLN A 25 -12.22 10.68 -14.61
CA GLN A 25 -13.15 10.32 -15.68
C GLN A 25 -14.44 9.63 -15.19
N LYS A 26 -14.55 9.33 -13.88
CA LYS A 26 -15.75 8.71 -13.30
C LYS A 26 -16.53 9.76 -12.52
N GLU A 27 -17.85 9.82 -12.70
CA GLU A 27 -18.76 10.80 -12.06
C GLU A 27 -18.63 10.91 -10.53
N LYS A 28 -18.22 9.83 -9.84
CA LYS A 28 -18.08 9.82 -8.37
C LYS A 28 -16.66 9.46 -7.94
N THR A 29 -15.87 10.49 -7.64
CA THR A 29 -14.63 10.37 -6.88
C THR A 29 -14.91 10.38 -5.39
N ASN A 30 -14.31 9.44 -4.64
CA ASN A 30 -14.39 9.40 -3.18
C ASN A 30 -12.96 9.19 -2.63
N SER A 31 -12.67 9.79 -1.47
CA SER A 31 -11.40 9.64 -0.74
C SER A 31 -10.92 8.19 -0.61
N ARG A 32 -11.83 7.22 -0.44
CA ARG A 32 -11.51 5.79 -0.42
C ARG A 32 -10.88 5.31 -1.72
N ARG A 33 -11.37 5.75 -2.88
CA ARG A 33 -10.82 5.38 -4.20
C ARG A 33 -9.44 5.98 -4.41
N VAL A 34 -9.24 7.23 -3.99
CA VAL A 34 -7.92 7.89 -4.01
C VAL A 34 -6.92 7.13 -3.14
N LYS A 35 -7.32 6.78 -1.90
CA LYS A 35 -6.51 5.97 -0.98
C LYS A 35 -6.13 4.61 -1.59
N TYR A 36 -7.08 3.92 -2.25
CA TYR A 36 -6.78 2.67 -2.95
C TYR A 36 -5.84 2.88 -4.13
N ALA A 37 -6.06 3.89 -4.97
CA ALA A 37 -5.18 4.19 -6.10
C ALA A 37 -3.73 4.47 -5.66
N ALA A 38 -3.56 5.16 -4.53
CA ALA A 38 -2.24 5.36 -3.92
C ALA A 38 -1.63 4.02 -3.50
N TYR A 39 -2.33 3.19 -2.72
CA TYR A 39 -1.80 1.89 -2.31
C TYR A 39 -1.48 0.94 -3.48
N VAL A 40 -2.33 0.90 -4.52
CA VAL A 40 -2.06 0.11 -5.73
C VAL A 40 -0.80 0.61 -6.42
N SER A 41 -0.68 1.92 -6.61
CA SER A 41 0.46 2.52 -7.29
C SER A 41 1.75 2.24 -6.55
N MET A 42 1.73 2.38 -5.22
CA MET A 42 2.87 2.14 -4.34
C MET A 42 3.30 0.66 -4.36
N ALA A 43 2.35 -0.26 -4.15
CA ALA A 43 2.62 -1.70 -4.18
C ALA A 43 3.13 -2.16 -5.57
N SER A 44 2.58 -1.62 -6.65
CA SER A 44 3.00 -1.98 -8.00
C SER A 44 4.44 -1.55 -8.32
N VAL A 45 4.91 -0.43 -7.77
CA VAL A 45 6.29 0.07 -7.98
C VAL A 45 7.30 -0.78 -7.23
N VAL A 46 6.95 -1.18 -6.01
CA VAL A 46 7.77 -2.04 -5.15
C VAL A 46 7.82 -3.47 -5.69
N GLY A 47 6.73 -3.89 -6.34
CA GLY A 47 6.65 -5.17 -7.04
C GLY A 47 6.27 -6.32 -6.12
N SER A 48 6.00 -7.46 -6.74
CA SER A 48 5.53 -8.68 -6.08
C SER A 48 6.60 -9.37 -5.23
N LYS A 49 7.86 -8.93 -5.25
CA LYS A 49 8.90 -9.52 -4.41
C LYS A 49 8.68 -9.22 -2.92
N ARG A 50 7.99 -8.12 -2.59
CA ARG A 50 7.64 -7.77 -1.21
C ARG A 50 6.32 -8.40 -0.79
N VAL A 51 6.31 -9.01 0.39
CA VAL A 51 5.13 -9.66 0.96
C VAL A 51 4.02 -8.64 1.21
N TRP A 52 4.36 -7.44 1.72
CA TRP A 52 3.38 -6.39 1.97
C TRP A 52 2.73 -5.91 0.67
N SER A 53 3.52 -5.77 -0.40
CA SER A 53 3.01 -5.37 -1.72
C SER A 53 2.04 -6.41 -2.28
N ARG A 54 2.41 -7.69 -2.24
CA ARG A 54 1.51 -8.79 -2.64
C ARG A 54 0.23 -8.80 -1.81
N ALA A 55 0.32 -8.58 -0.51
CA ALA A 55 -0.84 -8.55 0.37
C ALA A 55 -1.80 -7.40 0.00
N VAL A 56 -1.27 -6.21 -0.31
CA VAL A 56 -2.06 -5.06 -0.80
C VAL A 56 -2.73 -5.39 -2.13
N LEU A 57 -1.97 -5.86 -3.14
CA LEU A 57 -2.50 -6.18 -4.46
C LEU A 57 -3.55 -7.31 -4.40
N SER A 58 -3.29 -8.34 -3.62
CA SER A 58 -4.23 -9.46 -3.39
C SER A 58 -5.52 -8.97 -2.75
N LYS A 59 -5.44 -8.12 -1.71
CA LYS A 59 -6.63 -7.56 -1.05
C LYS A 59 -7.51 -6.76 -2.01
N ILE A 60 -6.89 -6.00 -2.91
CA ILE A 60 -7.59 -5.15 -3.88
C ILE A 60 -8.22 -6.01 -4.98
N ARG A 61 -7.47 -6.97 -5.53
CA ARG A 61 -7.98 -7.95 -6.51
C ARG A 61 -9.17 -8.74 -5.94
N ASN A 62 -9.02 -9.29 -4.74
CA ASN A 62 -10.08 -10.09 -4.11
C ASN A 62 -11.32 -9.26 -3.77
N ARG A 63 -11.18 -7.97 -3.46
CA ARG A 63 -12.33 -7.09 -3.25
C ARG A 63 -13.11 -6.83 -4.54
N SER A 64 -12.42 -6.80 -5.69
CA SER A 64 -13.06 -6.68 -7.00
C SER A 64 -13.74 -7.97 -7.44
N LEU A 65 -13.11 -9.13 -7.20
CA LEU A 65 -13.61 -10.42 -7.67
C LEU A 65 -14.68 -11.02 -6.75
N ASN A 66 -14.50 -10.92 -5.43
CA ASN A 66 -15.44 -11.51 -4.48
C ASN A 66 -15.37 -10.80 -3.11
N PRO A 67 -16.24 -9.79 -2.88
CA PRO A 67 -16.28 -9.04 -1.62
C PRO A 67 -16.46 -9.91 -0.37
N ASN A 68 -17.10 -11.08 -0.51
CA ASN A 68 -17.42 -11.99 0.59
C ASN A 68 -16.21 -12.79 1.08
N LEU A 69 -15.20 -13.03 0.22
CA LEU A 69 -13.95 -13.72 0.62
C LEU A 69 -13.12 -12.89 1.61
N VAL A 70 -13.20 -11.56 1.52
CA VAL A 70 -12.50 -10.66 2.45
C VAL A 70 -13.12 -10.69 3.84
N LYS A 71 -14.44 -10.89 3.94
CA LYS A 71 -15.16 -11.00 5.22
C LYS A 71 -14.84 -12.32 5.95
N LYS A 72 -14.76 -13.45 5.24
CA LYS A 72 -14.46 -14.77 5.83
C LYS A 72 -13.05 -14.85 6.46
N LYS A 73 -12.03 -14.20 5.88
CA LYS A 73 -10.65 -14.25 6.42
C LYS A 73 -10.46 -13.55 7.77
N LYS A 74 -11.30 -12.57 8.14
CA LYS A 74 -11.20 -11.90 9.45
C LYS A 74 -11.59 -12.79 10.64
N LYS A 75 -12.39 -13.85 10.41
CA LYS A 75 -13.00 -14.63 11.50
C LYS A 75 -12.12 -15.80 12.00
N LYS A 76 -11.04 -16.19 11.29
CA LYS A 76 -10.31 -17.45 11.51
C LYS A 76 -8.88 -17.33 12.05
N ARG A 77 -8.43 -16.19 12.58
CA ARG A 77 -7.06 -16.05 13.11
C ARG A 77 -7.04 -15.36 14.47
N ARG A 78 -7.49 -16.09 15.48
CA ARG A 78 -7.19 -15.83 16.89
C ARG A 78 -6.36 -17.01 17.39
N SER A 79 -5.04 -16.81 17.42
CA SER A 79 -3.99 -17.62 18.07
C SER A 79 -2.67 -16.96 17.66
N SER A 80 -1.67 -16.71 18.48
CA SER A 80 -1.39 -16.83 19.91
C SER A 80 -0.17 -15.89 20.13
N GLU A 81 0.17 -15.65 21.39
CA GLU A 81 1.34 -14.90 21.90
C GLU A 81 1.41 -13.37 21.69
N GLU A 82 1.25 -12.70 22.83
CA GLU A 82 1.71 -11.35 23.17
C GLU A 82 3.25 -11.26 23.03
N SER A 83 3.74 -11.18 21.81
CA SER A 83 5.04 -10.58 21.53
C SER A 83 4.80 -9.11 21.20
N GLY A 84 5.64 -8.18 21.71
CA GLY A 84 5.49 -6.72 21.52
C GLY A 84 5.33 -6.26 20.04
N PHE A 85 5.61 -7.15 19.08
CA PHE A 85 5.42 -6.95 17.65
C PHE A 85 4.02 -7.30 17.13
N GLY A 86 3.10 -7.74 17.99
CA GLY A 86 1.72 -8.04 17.63
C GLY A 86 1.03 -6.86 16.95
N GLU A 87 1.35 -5.64 17.36
CA GLU A 87 0.84 -4.43 16.73
C GLU A 87 1.45 -4.19 15.34
N LEU A 88 2.75 -4.42 15.18
CA LEU A 88 3.43 -4.30 13.89
C LEU A 88 2.84 -5.27 12.86
N ARG A 89 2.53 -6.50 13.28
CA ARG A 89 1.87 -7.52 12.45
C ARG A 89 0.48 -7.10 11.97
N LYS A 90 -0.23 -6.25 12.74
CA LYS A 90 -1.57 -5.74 12.37
C LYS A 90 -1.47 -4.61 11.34
N ILE A 91 -0.48 -3.73 11.47
CA ILE A 91 -0.37 -2.53 10.61
C ILE A 91 0.35 -2.80 9.29
N VAL A 92 1.34 -3.72 9.26
CA VAL A 92 2.05 -4.09 8.04
C VAL A 92 1.16 -5.02 7.21
N PRO A 93 0.85 -4.69 5.94
CA PRO A 93 0.06 -5.58 5.10
C PRO A 93 0.67 -6.98 5.01
N GLY A 94 -0.08 -8.02 5.38
CA GLY A 94 0.43 -9.40 5.39
C GLY A 94 1.33 -9.77 6.58
N GLY A 95 1.54 -8.87 7.55
CA GLY A 95 2.40 -9.11 8.71
C GLY A 95 1.99 -10.30 9.59
N GLN A 96 0.72 -10.73 9.52
CA GLN A 96 0.20 -11.87 10.30
C GLN A 96 0.82 -13.23 9.90
N VAL A 97 1.47 -13.32 8.73
CA VAL A 97 2.08 -14.59 8.26
C VAL A 97 3.60 -14.52 8.15
N MET A 98 4.22 -13.41 8.55
CA MET A 98 5.67 -13.21 8.43
C MET A 98 6.40 -13.78 9.65
N ASN A 99 7.63 -14.26 9.49
CA ASN A 99 8.52 -14.48 10.64
C ASN A 99 9.07 -13.13 11.14
N PHE A 100 9.85 -13.13 12.21
CA PHE A 100 10.38 -11.91 12.83
C PHE A 100 11.24 -11.07 11.89
N TYR A 101 12.28 -11.67 11.29
CA TYR A 101 13.22 -10.95 10.41
C TYR A 101 12.55 -10.39 9.16
N ASN A 102 11.67 -11.17 8.53
CA ASN A 102 10.91 -10.71 7.37
C ASN A 102 9.95 -9.57 7.74
N LEU A 103 9.34 -9.61 8.93
CA LEU A 103 8.47 -8.53 9.38
C LEU A 103 9.23 -7.21 9.51
N LEU A 104 10.46 -7.24 10.04
CA LEU A 104 11.29 -6.03 10.17
C LEU A 104 11.74 -5.49 8.81
N ASP A 105 12.24 -6.34 7.90
CA ASP A 105 12.65 -5.92 6.56
C ASP A 105 11.46 -5.34 5.75
N GLU A 106 10.32 -6.03 5.79
CA GLU A 106 9.10 -5.57 5.13
C GLU A 106 8.57 -4.27 5.76
N THR A 107 8.74 -4.09 7.08
CA THR A 107 8.39 -2.84 7.77
C THR A 107 9.24 -1.67 7.29
N ALA A 108 10.56 -1.84 7.20
CA ALA A 108 11.47 -0.80 6.73
C ALA A 108 11.14 -0.39 5.28
N ASP A 109 10.90 -1.38 4.42
CA ASP A 109 10.49 -1.14 3.03
C ASP A 109 9.12 -0.44 2.94
N TYR A 110 8.15 -0.85 3.78
CA TYR A 110 6.82 -0.25 3.85
C TYR A 110 6.87 1.21 4.34
N ILE A 111 7.66 1.51 5.38
CA ILE A 111 7.87 2.89 5.87
C ILE A 111 8.44 3.78 4.76
N ASN A 112 9.48 3.31 4.05
CA ASN A 112 10.07 4.07 2.94
C ASN A 112 9.05 4.38 1.84
N CYS A 113 8.16 3.44 1.57
CA CYS A 113 7.09 3.65 0.61
C CYS A 113 6.02 4.63 1.09
N LEU A 114 5.61 4.55 2.37
CA LEU A 114 4.69 5.51 2.97
C LEU A 114 5.26 6.93 2.97
N THR A 115 6.55 7.10 3.29
CA THR A 115 7.24 8.38 3.20
C THR A 115 7.21 8.92 1.77
N SER A 116 7.52 8.07 0.78
CA SER A 116 7.44 8.43 -0.64
C SER A 116 6.02 8.82 -1.06
N GLN A 117 5.01 8.13 -0.52
CA GLN A 117 3.60 8.45 -0.75
C GLN A 117 3.26 9.85 -0.25
N VAL A 118 3.59 10.16 1.00
CA VAL A 118 3.33 11.47 1.61
C VAL A 118 4.03 12.57 0.83
N GLN A 119 5.30 12.38 0.45
CA GLN A 119 6.06 13.36 -0.32
C GLN A 119 5.42 13.65 -1.68
N VAL A 120 5.02 12.62 -2.42
CA VAL A 120 4.34 12.82 -3.71
C VAL A 120 3.01 13.53 -3.53
N MET A 121 2.22 13.17 -2.51
CA MET A 121 0.95 13.86 -2.25
C MET A 121 1.16 15.34 -1.92
N LYS A 122 2.16 15.68 -1.10
CA LYS A 122 2.54 17.07 -0.80
C LYS A 122 2.98 17.81 -2.05
N ASN A 123 3.85 17.22 -2.87
CA ASN A 123 4.33 17.85 -4.10
C ASN A 123 3.19 18.12 -5.09
N ILE A 124 2.25 17.18 -5.25
CA ILE A 124 1.06 17.38 -6.09
C ILE A 124 0.23 18.54 -5.56
N LEU A 125 -0.01 18.59 -4.23
CA LEU A 125 -0.77 19.68 -3.63
C LEU A 125 -0.08 21.03 -3.86
N ASN A 126 1.22 21.13 -3.62
CA ASN A 126 1.99 22.36 -3.82
C ASN A 126 1.91 22.86 -5.27
N LEU A 127 1.94 21.96 -6.26
CA LEU A 127 1.81 22.29 -7.68
C LEU A 127 0.40 22.73 -8.10
N LEU A 128 -0.62 22.37 -7.31
CA LEU A 128 -2.02 22.74 -7.55
C LEU A 128 -2.47 23.94 -6.71
N SER A 129 -1.67 24.35 -5.74
CA SER A 129 -1.90 25.54 -4.92
C SER A 129 -1.21 26.80 -5.47
N THR A 130 -0.51 26.66 -6.60
CA THR A 130 0.01 27.75 -7.46
C THR A 130 -0.94 28.00 -8.61
#